data_AF-A0A933Y2W3-F1
#
_entry.id   AF-A0A933Y2W3-F1
#
_cell.length_a   1.000
_cell.length_b   1.000
_cell.length_c   1.000
_cell.angle_alpha   90.00
_cell.angle_beta   90.00
_cell.angle_gamma   90.00
#
_symmetry.space_group_name_H-M   'P 1'
#
loop_
_entity.id
_entity.type
_entity.pdbx_description
1 polymer ?
#
loop_
_entity_poly.entity_id
_entity_poly.type
_entity_poly.pdbx_seq_one_letter_code
_entity_poly.pdbx_strand_id
1 'polypeptide(L)'
;MLPSTKVTLAGCAAAVALAYVIDGPADGLHGSTGAPRVLGALGIGALGMGIVTGFLAGAGVALSSAVLQKRIAARRPALWVHVLGGGFLIKIFALLALTLCVRFIAPLGAGIEWRAFMLAFAAAVLGLLPCTAWELLRLTQDRAPTRAMPTGVAYQQGTPS
;
A
#
# COMPACT_ATOMS: atom_id res chain seq x y z
N MET A 1 0.47 0.81 26.00
CA MET A 1 -0.52 -0.09 25.33
C MET A 1 -1.63 0.78 24.72
N LEU A 2 -2.20 0.37 23.59
CA LEU A 2 -3.13 1.09 22.68
C LEU A 2 -2.53 2.32 21.96
N PRO A 3 -2.19 2.18 20.66
CA PRO A 3 -3.19 2.41 19.61
C PRO A 3 -3.01 1.44 18.42
N SER A 4 -3.90 0.46 18.29
CA SER A 4 -3.92 -0.48 17.15
C SER A 4 -5.19 -0.34 16.29
N THR A 5 -6.26 0.24 16.83
CA THR A 5 -7.56 0.38 16.15
C THR A 5 -7.61 1.47 15.09
N LYS A 6 -6.84 2.56 15.24
CA LYS A 6 -6.86 3.68 14.29
C LYS A 6 -6.24 3.35 12.91
N VAL A 7 -5.39 2.32 12.82
CA VAL A 7 -4.74 1.93 11.54
C VAL A 7 -5.65 1.05 10.71
N THR A 8 -6.34 0.12 11.35
CA THR A 8 -7.36 -0.72 10.71
C THR A 8 -8.49 0.16 10.17
N LEU A 9 -8.87 1.22 10.90
CA LEU A 9 -9.84 2.21 10.44
C LEU A 9 -9.38 2.99 9.21
N ALA A 10 -8.09 3.36 9.10
CA ALA A 10 -7.58 4.10 7.94
C ALA A 10 -7.54 3.22 6.68
N GLY A 11 -7.15 1.95 6.81
CA GLY A 11 -7.22 0.98 5.71
C GLY A 11 -8.66 0.65 5.30
N CYS A 12 -9.56 0.49 6.27
CA CYS A 12 -10.99 0.33 6.00
C CYS A 12 -11.58 1.61 5.36
N ALA A 13 -11.19 2.80 5.79
CA ALA A 13 -11.67 4.06 5.22
C ALA A 13 -11.17 4.26 3.79
N ALA A 14 -9.93 3.87 3.46
CA ALA A 14 -9.45 3.88 2.09
C ALA A 14 -10.17 2.85 1.22
N ALA A 15 -10.42 1.64 1.73
CA ALA A 15 -11.21 0.62 1.04
C ALA A 15 -12.67 1.03 0.87
N VAL A 16 -13.28 1.67 1.87
CA VAL A 16 -14.66 2.20 1.83
C VAL A 16 -14.73 3.42 0.93
N ALA A 17 -13.74 4.32 0.92
CA ALA A 17 -13.70 5.45 -0.01
C ALA A 17 -13.51 4.98 -1.45
N LEU A 18 -12.70 3.94 -1.67
CA LEU A 18 -12.58 3.28 -2.97
C LEU A 18 -13.88 2.59 -3.37
N ALA A 19 -14.56 1.92 -2.42
CA ALA A 19 -15.88 1.33 -2.63
C ALA A 19 -16.93 2.40 -2.92
N TYR A 20 -16.92 3.56 -2.25
CA TYR A 20 -17.88 4.65 -2.43
C TYR A 20 -17.66 5.42 -3.75
N VAL A 21 -16.41 5.49 -4.22
CA VAL A 21 -16.09 6.04 -5.56
C VAL A 21 -16.56 5.09 -6.67
N ILE A 22 -16.59 3.78 -6.40
CA ILE A 22 -17.03 2.75 -7.34
C ILE A 22 -18.55 2.54 -7.28
N ASP A 23 -19.13 2.65 -6.09
CA ASP A 23 -20.52 2.41 -5.73
C ASP A 23 -21.20 3.77 -5.49
N GLY A 24 -21.26 4.60 -6.54
CA GLY A 24 -22.18 5.72 -6.53
C GLY A 24 -23.60 5.17 -6.35
N PRO A 25 -24.43 5.70 -5.43
CA PRO A 25 -25.67 5.06 -5.00
C PRO A 25 -26.56 4.78 -6.21
N ALA A 26 -26.78 3.49 -6.46
CA ALA A 26 -27.71 2.98 -7.46
C ALA A 26 -29.17 3.03 -6.98
N ASP A 27 -29.50 4.05 -6.19
CA ASP A 27 -30.87 4.33 -5.78
C ASP A 27 -31.53 5.08 -6.92
N GLY A 28 -32.09 4.30 -7.83
CA GLY A 28 -32.75 4.78 -9.03
C GLY A 28 -33.91 5.71 -8.69
N LEU A 29 -33.90 6.89 -9.29
CA LEU A 29 -35.08 7.51 -9.87
C LEU A 29 -34.61 8.57 -10.88
N HIS A 30 -34.80 8.25 -12.17
CA HIS A 30 -34.71 9.15 -13.31
C HIS A 30 -33.44 10.03 -13.44
N GLY A 31 -32.45 9.49 -14.15
CA GLY A 31 -31.64 10.30 -15.06
C GLY A 31 -30.64 11.26 -14.43
N SER A 32 -29.53 10.73 -13.92
CA SER A 32 -28.29 11.50 -13.81
C SER A 32 -27.07 10.59 -13.76
N THR A 33 -26.67 10.15 -14.94
CA THR A 33 -25.43 9.44 -15.25
C THR A 33 -24.25 10.42 -15.08
N GLY A 34 -23.89 10.81 -13.85
CA GLY A 34 -22.95 11.91 -13.61
C GLY A 34 -21.47 11.53 -13.69
N ALA A 35 -21.07 10.47 -12.98
CA ALA A 35 -19.65 10.11 -12.86
C ALA A 35 -19.02 9.50 -14.14
N PRO A 36 -19.66 8.55 -14.86
CA PRO A 36 -19.05 7.99 -16.07
C PRO A 36 -19.15 8.93 -17.28
N ARG A 37 -19.99 9.97 -17.25
CA ARG A 37 -20.12 10.93 -18.38
C ARG A 37 -19.01 11.97 -18.41
N VAL A 38 -18.47 12.40 -17.28
CA VAL A 38 -17.36 13.37 -17.27
C VAL A 38 -16.07 12.72 -17.80
N LEU A 39 -15.83 11.44 -17.49
CA LEU A 39 -14.71 10.67 -18.06
C LEU A 39 -14.97 10.21 -19.51
N GLY A 40 -16.23 9.90 -19.85
CA GLY A 40 -16.63 9.69 -21.24
C GLY A 40 -16.46 10.94 -22.12
N ALA A 41 -16.70 12.13 -21.57
CA ALA A 41 -16.45 13.41 -22.23
C ALA A 41 -14.95 13.70 -22.43
N LEU A 42 -14.09 13.12 -21.59
CA LEU A 42 -12.63 13.10 -21.77
C LEU A 42 -12.15 12.00 -22.73
N GLY A 43 -13.05 11.18 -23.28
CA GLY A 43 -12.71 10.08 -24.19
C GLY A 43 -12.02 8.90 -23.51
N ILE A 44 -12.08 8.81 -22.17
CA ILE A 44 -11.41 7.75 -21.40
C ILE A 44 -12.28 6.49 -21.48
N GLY A 45 -11.99 5.65 -22.48
CA GLY A 45 -12.64 4.35 -22.66
C GLY A 45 -12.34 3.37 -21.52
N ALA A 46 -12.91 2.16 -21.59
CA ALA A 46 -12.77 1.13 -20.55
C ALA A 46 -11.31 0.81 -20.18
N LEU A 47 -10.39 0.92 -21.15
CA LEU A 47 -8.95 0.78 -20.94
C LEU A 47 -8.40 1.89 -20.01
N GLY A 48 -8.74 3.15 -20.28
CA GLY A 48 -8.28 4.27 -19.47
C GLY A 48 -8.86 4.27 -18.06
N MET A 49 -10.13 3.86 -17.92
CA MET A 49 -10.74 3.62 -16.61
C MET A 49 -10.01 2.52 -15.83
N GLY A 50 -9.62 1.43 -16.50
CA GLY A 50 -8.74 0.40 -15.94
C GLY A 50 -7.45 0.97 -15.40
N ILE A 51 -6.76 1.79 -16.20
CA ILE A 51 -5.48 2.39 -15.78
C ILE A 51 -5.65 3.28 -14.55
N VAL A 52 -6.60 4.22 -14.57
CA VAL A 52 -6.79 5.19 -13.48
C VAL A 52 -7.19 4.48 -12.19
N THR A 53 -8.19 3.60 -12.25
CA THR A 53 -8.67 2.87 -11.06
C THR A 53 -7.62 1.91 -10.52
N GLY A 54 -6.91 1.20 -11.40
CA GLY A 54 -5.81 0.30 -11.04
C GLY A 54 -4.67 1.05 -10.37
N PHE A 55 -4.25 2.18 -10.94
CA PHE A 55 -3.21 3.03 -10.36
C PHE A 55 -3.60 3.57 -8.99
N LEU A 56 -4.81 4.13 -8.84
CA LEU A 56 -5.29 4.67 -7.57
C LEU A 56 -5.40 3.60 -6.48
N ALA A 57 -5.93 2.42 -6.83
CA ALA A 57 -6.00 1.29 -5.92
C ALA A 57 -4.60 0.80 -5.50
N GLY A 58 -3.68 0.66 -6.47
CA GLY A 58 -2.30 0.24 -6.22
C GLY A 58 -1.55 1.22 -5.33
N ALA A 59 -1.67 2.53 -5.62
CA ALA A 59 -1.09 3.59 -4.80
C ALA A 59 -1.67 3.59 -3.39
N GLY A 60 -2.99 3.46 -3.23
CA GLY A 60 -3.66 3.41 -1.94
C GLY A 60 -3.19 2.23 -1.07
N VAL A 61 -3.07 1.04 -1.66
CA VAL A 61 -2.53 -0.15 -0.97
C VAL A 61 -1.05 0.05 -0.61
N ALA A 62 -0.25 0.59 -1.53
CA ALA A 62 1.16 0.87 -1.29
C ALA A 62 1.36 1.85 -0.14
N LEU A 63 0.68 3.01 -0.13
CA LEU A 63 0.74 4.00 0.94
C LEU A 63 0.28 3.42 2.28
N SER A 64 -0.85 2.69 2.29
CA SER A 64 -1.38 2.07 3.52
C SER A 64 -0.38 1.07 4.10
N SER A 65 0.24 0.25 3.24
CA SER A 65 1.29 -0.68 3.67
C SER A 65 2.52 0.04 4.21
N ALA A 66 2.96 1.13 3.58
CA ALA A 66 4.12 1.90 4.01
C ALA A 66 3.90 2.53 5.41
N VAL A 67 2.71 3.09 5.65
CA VAL A 67 2.33 3.61 6.97
C VAL A 67 2.35 2.51 8.04
N LEU A 68 1.84 1.32 7.72
CA LEU A 68 1.87 0.19 8.63
C LEU A 68 3.30 -0.29 8.90
N GLN A 69 4.13 -0.41 7.86
CA GLN A 69 5.54 -0.79 7.96
C GLN A 69 6.32 0.20 8.82
N LYS A 70 6.13 1.51 8.61
CA LYS A 70 6.75 2.58 9.42
C LYS A 70 6.38 2.45 10.91
N ARG A 71 5.10 2.17 11.20
CA ARG A 71 4.63 1.96 12.58
C ARG A 71 5.23 0.71 13.24
N ILE A 72 5.38 -0.39 12.50
CA ILE A 72 5.97 -1.62 13.04
C ILE A 72 7.49 -1.43 13.22
N ALA A 73 8.18 -0.85 12.24
CA ALA A 73 9.61 -0.56 12.29
C ALA A 73 9.97 0.40 13.44
N ALA A 74 9.07 1.31 13.81
CA ALA A 74 9.24 2.16 14.99
C ALA A 74 9.21 1.37 16.31
N ARG A 75 8.48 0.25 16.38
CA ARG A 75 8.34 -0.55 17.62
C ARG A 75 9.32 -1.72 17.70
N ARG A 76 9.66 -2.34 16.57
CA ARG A 76 10.49 -3.56 16.50
C ARG A 76 11.43 -3.51 15.28
N PRO A 77 12.55 -2.76 15.35
CA PRO A 77 13.46 -2.61 14.21
C PRO A 77 14.11 -3.93 13.78
N ALA A 78 14.30 -4.89 14.70
CA ALA A 78 14.86 -6.20 14.40
C ALA A 78 14.03 -7.02 13.39
N LEU A 79 12.74 -6.72 13.22
CA LEU A 79 11.83 -7.46 12.34
C LEU A 79 11.59 -6.78 10.98
N TRP A 80 12.40 -5.79 10.61
CA TRP A 80 12.26 -5.03 9.36
C TRP A 80 12.14 -5.89 8.09
N VAL A 81 12.97 -6.92 7.90
CA VAL A 81 12.90 -7.82 6.74
C VAL A 81 11.56 -8.57 6.67
N HIS A 82 11.06 -9.06 7.81
CA HIS A 82 9.78 -9.74 7.90
C HIS A 82 8.61 -8.80 7.59
N VAL A 83 8.71 -7.54 8.04
CA VAL A 83 7.72 -6.50 7.78
C VAL A 83 7.71 -6.07 6.30
N LEU A 84 8.88 -6.04 5.66
CA LEU A 84 9.00 -5.77 4.23
C LEU A 84 8.34 -6.90 3.42
N GLY A 85 8.70 -8.15 3.71
CA GLY A 85 8.14 -9.35 3.07
C GLY A 85 6.63 -9.48 3.29
N GLY A 86 6.16 -9.28 4.52
CA GLY A 86 4.72 -9.30 4.83
C GLY A 86 3.95 -8.20 4.11
N GLY A 87 4.50 -7.00 4.00
CA GLY A 87 3.87 -5.91 3.24
C GLY A 87 3.81 -6.18 1.74
N PHE A 88 4.83 -6.84 1.18
CA PHE A 88 4.80 -7.29 -0.22
C PHE A 88 3.74 -8.37 -0.46
N LEU A 89 3.62 -9.32 0.46
CA LEU A 89 2.62 -10.38 0.37
C LEU A 89 1.19 -9.81 0.42
N ILE A 90 0.92 -8.85 1.31
CA ILE A 90 -0.36 -8.13 1.37
C ILE A 90 -0.69 -7.45 0.03
N LYS A 91 0.29 -6.85 -0.65
CA LYS A 91 0.10 -6.20 -1.96
C LYS A 91 -0.29 -7.21 -3.03
N ILE A 92 0.33 -8.40 -3.06
CA ILE A 92 -0.03 -9.46 -4.01
C ILE A 92 -1.46 -9.93 -3.77
N PHE A 93 -1.85 -10.17 -2.51
CA PHE A 93 -3.21 -10.56 -2.18
C PHE A 93 -4.24 -9.47 -2.54
N ALA A 94 -3.92 -8.20 -2.29
CA ALA A 94 -4.76 -7.09 -2.68
C ALA A 94 -4.91 -6.98 -4.21
N LEU A 95 -3.81 -7.12 -4.96
CA LEU A 95 -3.84 -7.15 -6.43
C LEU A 95 -4.76 -8.26 -6.92
N LEU A 96 -4.59 -9.48 -6.40
CA LEU A 96 -5.38 -10.64 -6.81
C LEU A 96 -6.86 -10.46 -6.47
N ALA A 97 -7.17 -10.07 -5.23
CA ALA A 97 -8.55 -9.86 -4.78
C ALA A 97 -9.26 -8.78 -5.60
N LEU A 98 -8.61 -7.63 -5.81
CA LEU A 98 -9.21 -6.53 -6.58
C LEU A 98 -9.35 -6.89 -8.06
N THR A 99 -8.39 -7.58 -8.66
CA THR A 99 -8.49 -8.05 -10.05
C THR A 99 -9.62 -9.06 -10.20
N LEU A 100 -9.80 -9.97 -9.24
CA LEU A 100 -10.93 -10.90 -9.20
C LEU A 100 -12.27 -10.16 -9.09
N CYS A 101 -12.35 -9.14 -8.22
CA CYS A 101 -13.53 -8.28 -8.12
C CYS A 101 -13.87 -7.64 -9.46
N VAL A 102 -12.91 -7.00 -10.13
CA VAL A 102 -13.12 -6.38 -11.45
C VAL A 102 -13.53 -7.42 -12.50
N ARG A 103 -12.97 -8.63 -12.45
CA ARG A 103 -13.20 -9.68 -13.44
C ARG A 103 -14.56 -10.37 -13.31
N PHE A 104 -15.03 -10.59 -12.08
CA PHE A 104 -16.21 -11.41 -11.79
C PHE A 104 -17.45 -10.60 -11.39
N ILE A 105 -17.29 -9.35 -10.95
CA ILE A 105 -18.41 -8.48 -10.66
C ILE A 105 -18.83 -7.80 -11.97
N ALA A 106 -19.89 -8.32 -12.58
CA ALA A 106 -20.43 -7.87 -13.87
C ALA A 106 -20.53 -6.33 -14.04
N PRO A 107 -21.02 -5.54 -13.08
CA PRO A 107 -21.09 -4.09 -13.25
C PRO A 107 -19.71 -3.42 -13.37
N LEU A 108 -18.67 -3.97 -12.75
CA LEU A 108 -17.31 -3.45 -12.87
C LEU A 108 -16.68 -3.81 -14.22
N GLY A 109 -16.88 -5.05 -14.67
CA GLY A 109 -16.31 -5.54 -15.92
C GLY A 109 -16.84 -4.85 -17.19
N ALA A 110 -18.01 -4.20 -17.11
CA ALA A 110 -18.57 -3.45 -18.24
C ALA A 110 -17.83 -2.13 -18.53
N GLY A 111 -17.21 -1.52 -17.51
CA GLY A 111 -16.55 -0.23 -17.61
C GLY A 111 -15.03 -0.25 -17.43
N ILE A 112 -14.46 -1.38 -17.02
CA ILE A 112 -13.05 -1.50 -16.62
C ILE A 112 -12.41 -2.68 -17.32
N GLU A 113 -11.40 -2.42 -18.15
CA GLU A 113 -10.59 -3.49 -18.74
C GLU A 113 -9.65 -4.07 -17.66
N TRP A 114 -9.87 -5.32 -17.30
CA TRP A 114 -9.22 -5.94 -16.13
C TRP A 114 -7.71 -6.09 -16.29
N ARG A 115 -7.17 -6.26 -17.51
CA ARG A 115 -5.72 -6.38 -17.73
C ARG A 115 -5.03 -5.04 -17.50
N ALA A 116 -5.60 -3.96 -18.00
CA ALA A 116 -5.14 -2.59 -17.82
C ALA A 116 -5.20 -2.20 -16.35
N PHE A 117 -6.27 -2.57 -15.64
CA PHE A 117 -6.36 -2.45 -14.19
C PHE A 117 -5.21 -3.17 -13.47
N MET A 118 -5.00 -4.45 -13.78
CA MET A 118 -3.97 -5.27 -13.14
C MET A 118 -2.56 -4.72 -13.39
N LEU A 119 -2.27 -4.32 -14.63
CA LEU A 119 -0.98 -3.74 -15.02
C LEU A 119 -0.73 -2.38 -14.36
N ALA A 120 -1.74 -1.49 -14.35
CA ALA A 120 -1.60 -0.18 -13.72
C ALA A 120 -1.45 -0.27 -12.20
N PHE A 121 -2.15 -1.21 -11.55
CA PHE A 121 -1.95 -1.52 -10.14
C PHE A 121 -0.53 -1.98 -9.88
N ALA A 122 -0.04 -2.97 -10.65
CA ALA A 122 1.31 -3.49 -10.51
C ALA A 122 2.36 -2.39 -10.73
N ALA A 123 2.19 -1.56 -11.75
CA ALA A 123 3.06 -0.43 -12.05
C ALA A 123 3.09 0.59 -10.90
N ALA A 124 1.94 0.94 -10.31
CA ALA A 124 1.87 1.83 -9.16
C ALA A 124 2.63 1.26 -7.95
N VAL A 125 2.38 -0.01 -7.62
CA VAL A 125 3.03 -0.68 -6.49
C VAL A 125 4.55 -0.80 -6.69
N LEU A 126 4.99 -1.19 -7.88
CA LEU A 126 6.42 -1.31 -8.21
C LEU A 126 7.10 0.05 -8.26
N GLY A 127 6.46 1.07 -8.82
CA GLY A 127 6.99 2.44 -8.88
C GLY A 127 7.17 3.08 -7.50
N LEU A 128 6.30 2.74 -6.54
CA LEU A 128 6.41 3.21 -5.15
C LEU A 128 7.39 2.40 -4.30
N LEU A 129 7.79 1.21 -4.74
CA LEU A 129 8.65 0.31 -3.97
C LEU A 129 10.02 0.93 -3.62
N PRO A 130 10.78 1.53 -4.57
CA PRO A 130 12.06 2.19 -4.25
C PRO A 130 11.89 3.33 -3.24
N CYS A 131 10.79 4.09 -3.34
CA CYS A 131 10.51 5.20 -2.44
C CYS A 131 10.33 4.71 -0.99
N THR A 132 9.54 3.65 -0.81
CA THR A 132 9.33 3.04 0.51
C THR A 132 10.58 2.35 1.07
N ALA A 133 11.36 1.68 0.21
CA ALA A 133 12.61 1.05 0.62
C ALA A 133 13.65 2.09 1.06
N TRP A 134 13.75 3.20 0.33
CA TRP A 134 14.64 4.31 0.64
C TRP A 134 14.31 4.98 1.97
N GLU A 135 13.01 5.25 2.23
CA GLU A 135 12.57 5.80 3.52
C GLU A 135 12.93 4.84 4.68
N LEU A 136 12.76 3.53 4.47
CA LEU A 136 13.10 2.54 5.50
C LEU A 136 14.61 2.43 5.74
N LEU A 137 15.42 2.50 4.68
CA LEU A 137 16.89 2.51 4.76
C LEU A 137 17.38 3.73 5.57
N ARG A 138 16.84 4.93 5.29
CA ARG A 138 17.17 6.14 6.05
C ARG A 138 16.88 5.97 7.53
N LEU A 139 15.69 5.46 7.88
CA LEU A 139 15.30 5.21 9.27
C LEU A 139 16.23 4.21 9.98
N THR A 140 16.85 3.27 9.26
CA THR A 140 17.83 2.36 9.83
C THR A 140 19.23 2.98 9.96
N GLN A 141 19.64 3.84 9.03
CA GLN A 141 20.92 4.55 9.12
C GLN A 141 20.93 5.55 10.28
N ASP A 142 19.85 6.32 10.45
CA ASP A 142 19.71 7.29 11.55
C ASP A 142 19.69 6.63 12.94
N ARG A 143 19.40 5.32 12.98
CA ARG A 143 19.32 4.53 14.20
C ARG A 143 20.46 3.55 14.37
N ALA A 144 21.42 3.47 13.44
CA ALA A 144 22.65 2.74 13.66
C ALA A 144 23.31 3.44 14.85
N PRO A 145 23.30 2.83 16.06
CA PRO A 145 23.98 3.43 17.17
C PRO A 145 25.42 3.49 16.71
N THR A 146 26.07 4.62 16.97
CA THR A 146 27.46 4.60 17.39
C THR A 146 27.51 3.58 18.53
N ARG A 147 27.62 2.28 18.20
CA ARG A 147 28.18 1.27 19.09
C ARG A 147 29.58 1.83 19.26
N ALA A 148 29.72 2.73 20.23
CA ALA A 148 30.97 3.02 20.85
C ALA A 148 31.49 1.63 21.20
N MET A 149 32.38 1.15 20.35
CA MET A 149 33.21 0.00 20.63
C MET A 149 33.75 0.32 22.03
N PRO A 150 33.51 -0.51 23.04
CA PRO A 150 34.06 -0.24 24.36
C PRO A 150 35.58 -0.24 24.18
N THR A 151 36.17 0.94 24.00
CA THR A 151 37.62 1.19 23.99
C THR A 151 38.21 1.03 25.39
N GLY A 152 37.49 0.30 26.25
CA GLY A 152 37.77 0.11 27.66
C GLY A 152 37.49 -1.31 28.13
N VAL A 153 37.61 -2.33 27.26
CA VAL A 153 38.04 -3.65 27.77
C VAL A 153 39.53 -3.51 28.03
N ALA A 154 39.86 -2.80 29.11
CA ALA A 154 41.17 -2.88 29.71
C ALA A 154 41.45 -4.37 29.92
N TYR A 155 42.46 -4.89 29.22
CA TYR A 155 43.08 -6.16 29.55
C TYR A 155 43.44 -6.09 31.04
N GLN A 156 42.63 -6.70 31.90
CA GLN A 156 43.08 -7.02 33.25
C GLN A 156 44.16 -8.09 33.07
N GLN A 157 45.42 -7.65 32.98
CA GLN A 157 46.59 -8.48 33.17
C GLN A 157 46.54 -9.02 34.60
N GLY A 158 46.07 -10.25 34.75
CA GLY A 158 46.30 -11.02 35.97
C GLY A 158 47.78 -11.32 36.10
N THR A 159 48.44 -10.79 37.13
CA THR A 159 49.78 -11.18 37.54
C THR A 159 49.70 -12.53 38.28
N PRO A 160 50.41 -13.58 37.83
CA PRO A 160 50.53 -14.81 38.60
C PRO A 160 51.43 -14.56 39.83
N SER A 161 50.91 -14.90 41.00
CA SER A 161 51.64 -14.96 42.28
C SER A 161 52.50 -16.21 42.39
#